data_AF-A0A925KPD7-F1
#
_entry.id   AF-A0A925KPD7-F1
#
_cell.length_a   1.000
_cell.length_b   1.000
_cell.length_c   1.000
_cell.angle_alpha   90.00
_cell.angle_beta   90.00
_cell.angle_gamma   90.00
#
_symmetry.space_group_name_H-M   'P 1'
#
loop_
_entity.id
_entity.type
_entity.pdbx_description
1 polymer ?
#
loop_
_entity_poly.entity_id
_entity_poly.type
_entity_poly.pdbx_seq_one_letter_code
_entity_poly.pdbx_strand_id
1 'polypeptide(L)'
;MRDRFSVVMERTVMGLRGVSCLALEEVAPPKKQITSSRSFGQSVAGLQELREAVTCYMTRAAEKLRRQRALATAIQVFILTNRFKADDAQYAPCATIPLPDPHDDTRYLVRYSL
;
A
#
# COMPACT_ATOMS: atom_id res chain seq x y z
N MET A 1 -11.99 -20.66 22.48
CA MET A 1 -11.13 -19.48 22.22
C MET A 1 -11.59 -18.72 20.98
N ARG A 2 -11.88 -19.39 19.86
CA ARG A 2 -12.43 -18.75 18.63
C ARG A 2 -13.73 -17.96 18.81
N ASP A 3 -14.61 -18.38 19.69
CA ASP A 3 -15.90 -17.68 19.90
C ASP A 3 -15.76 -16.37 20.68
N ARG A 4 -14.60 -16.14 21.31
CA ARG A 4 -14.34 -14.96 22.17
C ARG A 4 -13.20 -14.08 21.66
N PHE A 5 -12.29 -14.61 20.85
CA PHE A 5 -11.07 -13.94 20.43
C PHE A 5 -10.72 -14.32 18.98
N SER A 6 -9.95 -13.45 18.31
CA SER A 6 -9.56 -13.67 16.93
C SER A 6 -8.71 -14.93 16.77
N VAL A 7 -8.77 -15.53 15.58
CA VAL A 7 -7.90 -16.66 15.19
C VAL A 7 -6.41 -16.33 15.35
N VAL A 8 -6.05 -15.04 15.27
CA VAL A 8 -4.69 -14.56 15.52
C VAL A 8 -4.29 -14.79 16.98
N MET A 9 -5.13 -14.39 17.95
CA MET A 9 -4.83 -14.59 19.37
C MET A 9 -4.68 -16.08 19.70
N GLU A 10 -5.57 -16.92 19.18
CA GLU A 10 -5.49 -18.37 19.40
C GLU A 10 -4.18 -18.95 18.86
N ARG A 11 -3.76 -18.58 17.63
CA ARG A 11 -2.49 -18.99 17.05
C ARG A 11 -1.29 -18.49 17.85
N THR A 12 -1.34 -17.27 18.39
CA THR A 12 -0.29 -16.75 19.26
C THR A 12 -0.17 -17.59 20.54
N VAL A 13 -1.30 -17.92 21.18
CA VAL A 13 -1.30 -18.78 22.38
C VAL A 13 -0.74 -20.17 22.08
N MET A 14 -1.12 -20.77 20.95
CA MET A 14 -0.59 -22.06 20.53
C MET A 14 0.91 -22.00 20.21
N GLY A 15 1.37 -20.93 19.55
CA GLY A 15 2.79 -20.66 19.29
C GLY A 15 3.62 -20.55 20.57
N LEU A 16 3.14 -19.79 21.56
CA LEU A 16 3.78 -19.67 22.87
C LEU A 16 3.80 -20.99 23.66
N ARG A 17 2.90 -21.92 23.34
CA ARG A 17 2.87 -23.29 23.88
C ARG A 17 3.76 -24.26 23.09
N GLY A 18 4.58 -23.76 22.17
CA GLY A 18 5.52 -24.57 21.38
C GLY A 18 4.89 -25.27 20.17
N VAL A 19 3.62 -24.99 19.85
CA VAL A 19 2.98 -25.51 18.64
C VAL A 19 3.35 -24.60 17.47
N SER A 20 4.08 -25.11 16.48
CA SER A 20 4.38 -24.35 15.27
C SER A 20 3.09 -24.05 14.49
N CYS A 21 2.61 -22.81 14.58
CA CYS A 21 1.35 -22.36 13.97
C CYS A 21 1.55 -21.62 12.64
N LEU A 22 2.80 -21.37 12.25
CA LEU A 22 3.19 -20.70 11.03
C LEU A 22 4.34 -21.51 10.40
N ALA A 23 4.15 -21.97 9.16
CA ALA A 23 5.22 -22.58 8.41
C ALA A 23 6.26 -21.51 8.04
N LEU A 24 7.54 -21.87 8.07
CA LEU A 24 8.60 -21.03 7.55
C LEU A 24 8.47 -21.01 6.02
N GLU A 25 8.26 -19.84 5.42
CA GLU A 25 8.26 -19.70 3.97
C GLU A 25 9.72 -19.61 3.49
N GLU A 26 10.20 -20.63 2.77
CA GLU A 26 11.58 -20.65 2.22
C GLU A 26 11.76 -19.67 1.06
N VAL A 27 10.67 -19.39 0.31
CA VAL A 27 10.63 -18.42 -0.78
C VAL A 27 9.43 -17.52 -0.59
N ALA A 28 9.66 -16.21 -0.49
CA ALA A 28 8.59 -15.23 -0.34
C ALA A 28 7.68 -15.24 -1.59
N PRO A 29 6.35 -15.37 -1.43
CA PRO A 29 5.43 -15.37 -2.55
C PRO A 29 5.43 -14.01 -3.28
N PRO A 30 5.04 -13.98 -4.57
CA PRO A 30 4.88 -12.74 -5.31
C PRO A 30 3.96 -11.77 -4.56
N LYS A 31 4.33 -10.47 -4.54
CA LYS A 31 3.54 -9.47 -3.83
C LYS A 31 2.17 -9.32 -4.49
N LYS A 32 1.12 -9.40 -3.68
CA LYS A 32 -0.27 -9.16 -4.11
C LYS A 32 -0.59 -7.67 -4.27
N GLN A 33 0.25 -6.79 -3.71
CA GLN A 33 0.14 -5.33 -3.82
C GLN A 33 1.53 -4.71 -3.93
N ILE A 34 1.66 -3.67 -4.76
CA ILE A 34 2.91 -2.94 -4.96
C ILE A 34 2.69 -1.48 -4.59
N THR A 35 3.39 -1.05 -3.54
CA THR A 35 3.28 0.31 -3.01
C THR A 35 4.60 1.05 -3.15
N SER A 36 4.50 2.34 -3.47
CA SER A 36 5.58 3.29 -3.35
C SER A 36 5.04 4.53 -2.63
N SER A 37 5.33 4.66 -1.34
CA SER A 37 4.93 5.80 -0.53
C SER A 37 6.13 6.32 0.27
N ARG A 38 6.14 7.62 0.52
CA ARG A 38 7.13 8.32 1.33
C ARG A 38 6.44 9.48 2.04
N SER A 39 6.86 9.76 3.27
CA SER A 39 6.52 11.02 3.94
C SER A 39 7.26 12.17 3.26
N PHE A 40 6.62 13.34 3.22
CA PHE A 40 7.26 14.56 2.77
C PHE A 40 8.16 15.14 3.87
N GLY A 41 9.26 15.79 3.50
CA GLY A 41 10.15 16.45 4.45
C GLY A 41 9.53 17.70 5.09
N GLN A 42 8.54 18.30 4.40
CA GLN A 42 7.75 19.42 4.87
C GLN A 42 6.28 19.21 4.48
N SER A 43 5.36 19.93 5.12
CA SER A 43 3.94 19.87 4.77
C SER A 43 3.70 20.41 3.36
N VAL A 44 3.04 19.61 2.53
CA VAL A 44 2.63 19.98 1.17
C VAL A 44 1.18 20.44 1.19
N ALA A 45 0.91 21.64 0.66
CA ALA A 45 -0.43 22.20 0.54
C ALA A 45 -0.89 22.38 -0.91
N GLY A 46 0.06 22.41 -1.86
CA GLY A 46 -0.23 22.63 -3.28
C GLY A 46 -0.72 21.36 -3.99
N LEU A 47 -1.79 21.49 -4.78
CA LEU A 47 -2.26 20.38 -5.63
C LEU A 47 -1.19 19.95 -6.64
N GLN A 48 -0.45 20.90 -7.21
CA GLN A 48 0.59 20.61 -8.20
C GLN A 48 1.71 19.73 -7.62
N GLU A 49 2.21 20.08 -6.43
CA GLU A 49 3.23 19.29 -5.72
C GLU A 49 2.72 17.87 -5.40
N LEU A 50 1.45 17.72 -5.04
CA LEU A 50 0.84 16.41 -4.83
C LEU A 50 0.78 15.59 -6.12
N ARG A 51 0.41 16.20 -7.25
CA ARG A 51 0.37 15.52 -8.56
C ARG A 51 1.75 15.07 -9.01
N GLU A 52 2.77 15.89 -8.79
CA GLU A 52 4.16 15.54 -9.07
C GLU A 52 4.64 14.36 -8.21
N ALA A 53 4.31 14.39 -6.92
CA ALA A 53 4.63 13.30 -5.99
C ALA A 53 3.92 11.99 -6.39
N VAL A 54 2.62 12.03 -6.69
CA VAL A 54 1.85 10.87 -7.16
C VAL A 54 2.45 10.31 -8.44
N THR A 55 2.79 11.17 -9.41
CA THR A 55 3.42 10.75 -10.68
C THR A 55 4.76 10.05 -10.45
N CYS A 56 5.61 10.60 -9.60
CA CYS A 56 6.91 10.02 -9.24
C CYS A 56 6.74 8.66 -8.54
N TYR A 57 5.81 8.57 -7.59
CA TYR A 57 5.55 7.34 -6.85
C TYR A 57 4.91 6.26 -7.71
N MET A 58 3.96 6.62 -8.57
CA MET A 58 3.32 5.67 -9.48
C MET A 58 4.32 5.15 -10.53
N THR A 59 5.23 6.00 -11.00
CA THR A 59 6.34 5.58 -11.88
C THR A 59 7.22 4.51 -11.22
N ARG A 60 7.62 4.73 -9.95
CA ARG A 60 8.40 3.75 -9.18
C ARG A 60 7.61 2.48 -8.88
N ALA A 61 6.31 2.57 -8.65
CA ALA A 61 5.45 1.41 -8.47
C ALA A 61 5.35 0.59 -9.77
N ALA A 62 5.18 1.25 -10.91
CA ALA A 62 5.14 0.61 -12.22
C ALA A 62 6.46 -0.11 -12.55
N GLU A 63 7.61 0.46 -12.21
CA GLU A 63 8.90 -0.25 -12.34
C GLU A 63 8.96 -1.54 -11.50
N LYS A 64 8.49 -1.49 -10.25
CA LYS A 64 8.45 -2.68 -9.38
C LYS A 64 7.48 -3.74 -9.94
N LEU A 65 6.36 -3.30 -10.49
CA LEU A 65 5.36 -4.16 -11.13
C LEU A 65 5.95 -4.91 -12.32
N ARG A 66 6.66 -4.20 -13.21
CA ARG A 66 7.38 -4.81 -14.35
C ARG A 66 8.49 -5.76 -13.92
N ARG A 67 9.26 -5.40 -12.87
CA ARG A 67 10.30 -6.30 -12.31
C ARG A 67 9.70 -7.62 -11.81
N GLN A 68 8.47 -7.59 -11.27
CA GLN A 68 7.74 -8.77 -10.84
C GLN A 68 7.02 -9.51 -11.99
N ARG A 69 7.01 -8.96 -13.21
CA ARG A 69 6.25 -9.47 -14.37
C ARG A 69 4.76 -9.64 -14.07
N ALA A 70 4.17 -8.64 -13.40
CA ALA A 70 2.76 -8.61 -13.03
C ALA A 70 2.04 -7.44 -13.69
N LEU A 71 0.70 -7.49 -13.71
CA LEU A 71 -0.17 -6.42 -14.20
C LEU A 71 -1.04 -5.89 -13.05
N ALA A 72 -1.32 -4.59 -13.04
CA ALA A 72 -2.21 -3.98 -12.05
C ALA A 72 -3.63 -3.94 -12.59
N THR A 73 -4.61 -4.26 -11.75
CA THR A 73 -6.06 -4.16 -12.08
C THR A 73 -6.74 -2.99 -11.38
N ALA A 74 -6.08 -2.38 -10.39
CA ALA A 74 -6.55 -1.21 -9.69
C ALA A 74 -5.38 -0.39 -9.15
N ILE A 75 -5.59 0.90 -8.98
CA ILE A 75 -4.67 1.85 -8.38
C ILE A 75 -5.30 2.41 -7.11
N GLN A 76 -4.53 2.53 -6.04
CA GLN A 76 -4.96 3.20 -4.83
C GLN A 76 -4.03 4.37 -4.52
N VAL A 77 -4.61 5.56 -4.35
CA VAL A 77 -3.91 6.78 -3.95
C VAL A 77 -4.45 7.23 -2.61
N PHE A 78 -3.55 7.51 -1.68
CA PHE A 78 -3.89 7.97 -0.35
C PHE A 78 -2.99 9.13 0.08
N ILE A 79 -3.54 10.01 0.91
CA ILE A 79 -2.84 11.14 1.51
C ILE A 79 -3.04 11.05 3.01
N LEU A 80 -2.04 11.46 3.80
CA LEU A 80 -2.18 11.60 5.23
C LEU A 80 -1.62 12.96 5.67
N THR A 81 -2.34 13.64 6.54
CA THR A 81 -1.82 14.77 7.30
C THR A 81 -0.77 14.31 8.32
N ASN A 82 -0.02 15.28 8.85
CA ASN A 82 0.97 15.02 9.87
C ASN A 82 0.30 14.62 11.20
N ARG A 83 0.28 13.31 11.47
CA ARG A 83 -0.24 12.73 12.72
C ARG A 83 0.47 13.17 13.99
N PHE A 84 1.68 13.73 13.88
CA PHE A 84 2.46 14.19 15.02
C PHE A 84 2.12 15.63 15.44
N LYS A 85 1.32 16.35 14.65
CA LYS A 85 0.74 17.65 15.02
C LYS A 85 -0.70 17.45 15.49
N ALA A 86 -0.87 17.09 16.75
CA ALA A 86 -2.18 16.79 17.32
C ALA A 86 -3.14 18.00 17.30
N ASP A 87 -2.59 19.22 17.31
CA ASP A 87 -3.35 20.48 17.30
C ASP A 87 -3.91 20.83 15.90
N ASP A 88 -3.40 20.19 14.83
CA ASP A 88 -3.88 20.39 13.47
C ASP A 88 -4.99 19.39 13.10
N ALA A 89 -5.93 19.82 12.25
CA ALA A 89 -6.97 18.95 11.72
C ALA A 89 -6.36 17.76 10.96
N GLN A 90 -6.75 16.55 11.37
CA GLN A 90 -6.25 15.31 10.77
C GLN A 90 -7.14 14.89 9.60
N TYR A 91 -6.51 14.53 8.49
CA TYR A 91 -7.19 14.10 7.27
C TYR A 91 -6.40 12.99 6.59
N ALA A 92 -7.10 11.92 6.19
CA ALA A 92 -6.50 10.72 5.61
C ALA A 92 -7.35 10.12 4.48
N PRO A 93 -7.57 10.84 3.36
CA PRO A 93 -8.37 10.34 2.27
C PRO A 93 -7.65 9.21 1.53
N CYS A 94 -8.44 8.29 1.00
CA CYS A 94 -7.98 7.20 0.15
C CYS A 94 -8.98 7.01 -0.99
N ALA A 95 -8.48 6.95 -2.22
CA ALA A 95 -9.26 6.68 -3.41
C ALA A 95 -8.70 5.43 -4.11
N THR A 96 -9.58 4.53 -4.53
CA THR A 96 -9.21 3.35 -5.32
C THR A 96 -9.90 3.43 -6.67
N ILE A 97 -9.10 3.38 -7.73
CA ILE A 97 -9.54 3.44 -9.12
C ILE A 97 -9.34 2.07 -9.76
N PRO A 98 -10.41 1.35 -10.15
CA PRO A 98 -10.27 0.15 -10.95
C PRO A 98 -9.81 0.53 -12.37
N LEU A 99 -8.93 -0.28 -12.96
CA LEU A 99 -8.48 -0.11 -14.33
C LEU A 99 -9.42 -0.90 -15.27
N PRO A 100 -9.73 -0.38 -16.47
CA PRO A 100 -10.54 -1.09 -17.45
C PRO A 100 -9.93 -2.43 -17.87
N ASP A 101 -8.61 -2.46 -17.98
CA ASP A 101 -7.82 -3.62 -18.38
C ASP A 101 -6.54 -3.70 -17.52
N PRO A 102 -6.02 -4.93 -17.26
CA PRO A 102 -4.79 -5.08 -16.48
C PRO A 102 -3.58 -4.49 -17.23
N HIS A 103 -2.84 -3.57 -16.60
CA HIS A 103 -1.75 -2.85 -17.27
C HIS A 103 -0.52 -2.63 -16.37
N ASP A 104 0.67 -2.46 -16.97
CA ASP A 104 1.94 -2.13 -16.29
C ASP A 104 2.73 -0.94 -16.88
N ASP A 105 2.31 -0.39 -18.03
CA ASP A 105 2.85 0.87 -18.58
C ASP A 105 2.67 2.05 -17.62
N THR A 106 3.79 2.75 -17.38
CA THR A 106 3.87 3.88 -16.47
C THR A 106 2.90 5.00 -16.83
N ARG A 107 2.78 5.38 -18.11
CA ARG A 107 1.95 6.52 -18.54
C ARG A 107 0.48 6.20 -18.38
N TYR A 108 0.08 4.96 -18.68
CA TYR A 108 -1.28 4.48 -18.44
C TYR A 108 -1.61 4.58 -16.95
N LEU A 109 -0.76 4.02 -16.09
CA LEU A 109 -0.97 4.02 -14.65
C LEU A 109 -0.96 5.42 -14.03
N VAL A 110 -0.05 6.30 -14.46
CA VAL A 110 0.00 7.70 -14.00
C VAL A 110 -1.29 8.44 -14.39
N ARG A 111 -1.77 8.25 -15.62
CA ARG A 111 -3.01 8.89 -16.10
C ARG A 111 -4.23 8.53 -15.25
N TYR A 112 -4.35 7.29 -14.79
CA TYR A 112 -5.45 6.85 -13.94
C TYR A 112 -5.26 7.18 -12.45
N SER A 113 -4.07 7.61 -12.03
CA SER A 113 -3.76 7.97 -10.63
C SER A 113 -3.99 9.45 -10.28
N LEU A 114 -4.23 10.31 -11.27
CA LEU A 114 -4.39 11.77 -11.14
C LEU A 114 -5.84 12.19 -11.36
#